data_AF-A0A2C9KM19-F1
#
_entry.id   AF-A0A2C9KM19-F1
#
_cell.length_a   1.000
_cell.length_b   1.000
_cell.length_c   1.000
_cell.angle_alpha   90.00
_cell.angle_beta   90.00
_cell.angle_gamma   90.00
#
_symmetry.space_group_name_H-M   'P 1'
#
loop_
_entity.id
_entity.type
_entity.pdbx_description
1 polymer ?
#
loop_
_entity_poly.entity_id
_entity_poly.type
_entity_poly.pdbx_seq_one_letter_code
_entity_poly.pdbx_strand_id
1 'polypeptide(L)'
;GVFFAKDLVSEPANNLTPLMYLERIQSELIPLGVQVEVLDEKKMKEIGMNALIGVAQGSINSPLTIIMKWNGLSKDENVVALVGKGVTFDSGGLSLKPSGSMEDMKTDMAGSAVVVGIMKILASRNANVNVIGAIGLVENMPSGSAQRPGDVVKSLSGKTIEILNTDAEGRLVLADVLWYVANTFKPSVMIDVATLTGAAVVALGSSFAALMSNDDDLVDKIIASSKRTKELV
;
A
#
# COMPACT_ATOMS: atom_id res chain seq x y z
N GLY A 1 -0.12 -15.73 7.01
CA GLY A 1 -0.59 -14.45 6.45
C GLY A 1 -1.30 -13.64 7.50
N VAL A 2 -2.48 -14.05 7.97
CA VAL A 2 -3.28 -13.29 8.96
C VAL A 2 -2.47 -12.81 10.17
N PHE A 3 -1.79 -13.71 10.89
CA PHE A 3 -0.96 -13.30 12.03
C PHE A 3 0.17 -12.35 11.63
N PHE A 4 0.81 -12.59 10.48
CA PHE A 4 1.87 -11.71 10.01
C PHE A 4 1.37 -10.30 9.68
N ALA A 5 0.21 -10.19 9.03
CA ALA A 5 -0.42 -8.89 8.79
C ALA A 5 -0.80 -8.20 10.12
N LYS A 6 -1.34 -8.97 11.08
CA LYS A 6 -1.68 -8.45 12.41
C LYS A 6 -0.46 -7.95 13.17
N ASP A 7 0.65 -8.70 13.14
CA ASP A 7 1.89 -8.32 13.79
C ASP A 7 2.42 -7.00 13.21
N LEU A 8 2.44 -6.87 11.89
CA LEU A 8 2.84 -5.64 11.20
C LEU A 8 1.95 -4.45 11.58
N VAL A 9 0.62 -4.62 11.59
CA VAL A 9 -0.31 -3.53 11.95
C VAL A 9 -0.21 -3.14 13.44
N SER A 10 0.14 -4.09 14.30
CA SER A 10 0.19 -3.85 15.75
C SER A 10 1.51 -3.22 16.18
N GLU A 11 2.59 -3.43 15.43
CA GLU A 11 3.93 -2.92 15.72
C GLU A 11 3.91 -1.37 15.77
N PRO A 12 4.47 -0.74 16.81
CA PRO A 12 4.56 0.71 16.88
C PRO A 12 5.48 1.27 15.78
N ALA A 13 5.18 2.47 15.29
CA ALA A 13 5.87 3.07 14.15
C ALA A 13 7.40 3.24 14.36
N ASN A 14 7.85 3.45 15.60
CA ASN A 14 9.29 3.52 15.91
C ASN A 14 10.04 2.19 15.72
N ASN A 15 9.32 1.07 15.57
CA ASN A 15 9.86 -0.26 15.28
C ASN A 15 9.45 -0.79 13.89
N LEU A 16 8.68 -0.02 13.12
CA LEU A 16 8.24 -0.39 11.78
C LEU A 16 8.31 0.79 10.81
N THR A 17 9.49 1.38 10.70
CA THR A 17 9.79 2.37 9.66
C THR A 17 9.77 1.71 8.26
N PRO A 18 9.73 2.47 7.15
CA PRO A 18 9.79 1.91 5.80
C PRO A 18 10.94 0.91 5.59
N LEU A 19 12.14 1.21 6.10
CA LEU A 19 13.29 0.33 6.00
C LEU A 19 13.12 -0.94 6.83
N MET A 20 12.71 -0.83 8.09
CA MET A 20 12.48 -2.00 8.96
C MET A 20 11.37 -2.90 8.41
N TYR A 21 10.36 -2.31 7.78
CA TYR A 21 9.31 -3.06 7.13
C TYR A 21 9.84 -3.82 5.89
N LEU A 22 10.70 -3.20 5.07
CA LEU A 22 11.39 -3.92 4.00
C LEU A 22 12.22 -5.10 4.53
N GLU A 23 13.00 -4.92 5.60
CA GLU A 23 13.79 -5.99 6.22
C GLU A 23 12.89 -7.15 6.71
N ARG A 24 11.73 -6.83 7.28
CA ARG A 24 10.72 -7.82 7.71
C ARG A 24 10.11 -8.57 6.51
N ILE A 25 9.87 -7.89 5.40
CA ILE A 25 9.39 -8.52 4.16
C ILE A 25 10.44 -9.47 3.60
N GLN A 26 11.70 -9.02 3.49
CA GLN A 26 12.79 -9.81 2.93
C GLN A 26 13.06 -11.07 3.76
N SER A 27 13.14 -10.93 5.08
CA SER A 27 13.40 -12.06 5.99
C SER A 27 12.29 -13.12 5.96
N GLU A 28 11.04 -12.71 5.72
CA GLU A 28 9.89 -13.62 5.80
C GLU A 28 9.46 -14.19 4.46
N LEU A 29 9.72 -13.48 3.35
CA LEU A 29 9.21 -13.86 2.02
C LEU A 29 10.29 -14.46 1.11
N ILE A 30 11.54 -13.98 1.16
CA ILE A 30 12.61 -14.51 0.29
C ILE A 30 12.87 -16.00 0.56
N PRO A 31 12.94 -16.49 1.82
CA PRO A 31 13.09 -17.92 2.08
C PRO A 31 11.94 -18.79 1.56
N LEU A 32 10.78 -18.20 1.31
CA LEU A 32 9.62 -18.87 0.72
C LEU A 32 9.62 -18.83 -0.82
N GLY A 33 10.65 -18.26 -1.45
CA GLY A 33 10.78 -18.16 -2.90
C GLY A 33 10.10 -16.95 -3.53
N VAL A 34 9.63 -15.98 -2.74
CA VAL A 34 9.12 -14.71 -3.27
C VAL A 34 10.29 -13.84 -3.70
N GLN A 35 10.25 -13.33 -4.93
CA GLN A 35 11.23 -12.35 -5.39
C GLN A 35 10.83 -10.97 -4.87
N VAL A 36 11.78 -10.23 -4.29
CA VAL A 36 11.55 -8.89 -3.74
C VAL A 36 12.44 -7.89 -4.48
N GLU A 37 11.81 -6.94 -5.17
CA GLU A 37 12.44 -5.80 -5.83
C GLU A 37 12.11 -4.51 -5.07
N VAL A 38 13.07 -3.59 -5.02
CA VAL A 38 12.96 -2.34 -4.26
C VAL A 38 13.21 -1.17 -5.19
N LEU A 39 12.27 -0.22 -5.23
CA LEU A 39 12.49 1.11 -5.79
C LEU A 39 12.79 2.04 -4.62
N ASP A 40 14.06 2.38 -4.45
CA ASP A 40 14.47 3.38 -3.48
C ASP A 40 14.11 4.81 -3.93
N GLU A 41 14.27 5.78 -3.04
CA GLU A 41 13.95 7.18 -3.32
C GLU A 41 14.65 7.71 -4.58
N LYS A 42 15.90 7.32 -4.82
CA LYS A 42 16.64 7.72 -6.01
C LYS A 42 15.98 7.17 -7.28
N LYS A 43 15.65 5.88 -7.29
CA LYS A 43 15.00 5.24 -8.43
C LYS A 43 13.61 5.81 -8.68
N MET A 44 12.85 6.05 -7.61
CA MET A 44 11.54 6.67 -7.68
C MET A 44 11.61 8.10 -8.25
N LYS A 45 12.63 8.89 -7.90
CA LYS A 45 12.88 10.22 -8.50
C LYS A 45 13.22 10.12 -9.98
N GLU A 46 14.08 9.18 -10.37
CA GLU A 46 14.48 8.97 -11.76
C GLU A 46 13.28 8.64 -12.66
N ILE A 47 12.35 7.82 -12.19
CA ILE A 47 11.17 7.42 -12.97
C ILE A 47 10.00 8.41 -12.82
N GLY A 48 10.04 9.32 -11.86
CA GLY A 48 9.05 10.38 -11.69
C GLY A 48 7.86 10.05 -10.78
N MET A 49 8.04 9.23 -9.74
CA MET A 49 7.02 8.99 -8.69
C MET A 49 6.89 10.17 -7.71
N ASN A 50 6.66 11.38 -8.23
CA ASN A 50 6.70 12.58 -7.40
C ASN A 50 5.49 12.74 -6.48
N ALA A 51 4.37 12.04 -6.73
CA ALA A 51 3.22 12.10 -5.82
C ALA A 51 3.52 11.33 -4.53
N LEU A 52 4.09 10.12 -4.64
CA LEU A 52 4.56 9.34 -3.49
C LEU A 52 5.71 10.04 -2.76
N ILE A 53 6.72 10.54 -3.49
CA ILE A 53 7.85 11.25 -2.88
C ILE A 53 7.39 12.52 -2.15
N GLY A 54 6.41 13.23 -2.71
CA GLY A 54 5.83 14.42 -2.08
C GLY A 54 5.18 14.13 -0.73
N VAL A 55 4.58 12.95 -0.54
CA VAL A 55 4.07 12.54 0.78
C VAL A 55 5.22 12.32 1.78
N ALA A 56 6.28 11.64 1.33
CA ALA A 56 7.34 11.17 2.21
C ALA A 56 8.39 12.24 2.60
N GLN A 57 8.53 13.31 1.82
CA GLN A 57 9.61 14.30 2.00
C GLN A 57 9.60 15.03 3.35
N GLY A 58 8.52 14.90 4.11
CA GLY A 58 8.43 15.41 5.47
C GLY A 58 9.19 14.56 6.51
N SER A 59 9.39 13.27 6.24
CA SER A 59 10.04 12.34 7.17
C SER A 59 11.56 12.26 6.98
N ILE A 60 12.26 11.86 8.05
CA ILE A 60 13.68 11.46 8.01
C ILE A 60 13.87 10.05 7.43
N ASN A 61 12.83 9.22 7.45
CA ASN A 61 12.88 7.87 6.91
C ASN A 61 12.58 7.91 5.41
N SER A 62 13.53 7.47 4.58
CA SER A 62 13.37 7.47 3.13
C SER A 62 12.22 6.56 2.68
N PRO A 63 11.43 6.99 1.68
CA PRO A 63 10.36 6.17 1.13
C PRO A 63 10.89 5.01 0.31
N LEU A 64 10.08 3.96 0.17
CA LEU A 64 10.37 2.78 -0.64
C LEU A 64 9.12 2.32 -1.38
N THR A 65 9.24 1.91 -2.63
CA THR A 65 8.21 1.07 -3.26
C THR A 65 8.72 -0.35 -3.37
N ILE A 66 8.00 -1.31 -2.80
CA ILE A 66 8.40 -2.72 -2.77
C ILE A 66 7.53 -3.51 -3.73
N ILE A 67 8.15 -4.29 -4.61
CA ILE A 67 7.49 -5.21 -5.52
C ILE A 67 7.84 -6.64 -5.11
N MET A 68 6.83 -7.46 -4.89
CA MET A 68 6.92 -8.86 -4.50
C MET A 68 6.34 -9.72 -5.63
N LYS A 69 7.10 -10.68 -6.14
CA LYS A 69 6.66 -11.56 -7.23
C LYS A 69 6.58 -13.00 -6.76
N TRP A 70 5.40 -13.58 -6.91
CA TRP A 70 5.16 -15.01 -6.73
C TRP A 70 4.77 -15.63 -8.07
N ASN A 71 5.63 -16.48 -8.61
CA ASN A 71 5.44 -17.14 -9.90
C ASN A 71 5.09 -18.62 -9.67
N GLY A 72 3.82 -18.87 -9.32
CA GLY A 72 3.31 -20.22 -9.08
C GLY A 72 3.00 -21.02 -10.34
N LEU A 73 2.95 -20.37 -11.51
CA LEU A 73 2.70 -21.00 -12.81
C LEU A 73 3.96 -20.95 -13.68
N SER A 74 4.06 -21.87 -14.65
CA SER A 74 5.22 -21.96 -15.56
C SER A 74 5.28 -20.88 -16.64
N LYS A 75 4.22 -20.08 -16.79
CA LYS A 75 4.12 -18.99 -17.77
C LYS A 75 3.64 -17.73 -17.09
N ASP A 76 4.06 -16.57 -17.59
CA ASP A 76 3.59 -15.24 -17.17
C ASP A 76 2.18 -14.91 -17.73
N GLU A 77 1.25 -15.86 -17.63
CA GLU A 77 -0.15 -15.68 -18.01
C GLU A 77 -1.02 -15.42 -16.75
N ASN A 78 -2.12 -14.68 -16.90
CA ASN A 78 -3.13 -14.43 -15.85
C ASN A 78 -2.58 -13.84 -14.54
N VAL A 79 -1.64 -12.91 -14.64
CA VAL A 79 -1.08 -12.22 -13.47
C VAL A 79 -2.16 -11.40 -12.77
N VAL A 80 -2.31 -11.61 -11.47
CA VAL A 80 -3.11 -10.76 -10.57
C VAL A 80 -2.17 -9.82 -9.83
N ALA A 81 -2.53 -8.54 -9.75
CA ALA A 81 -1.81 -7.56 -8.96
C ALA A 81 -2.59 -7.18 -7.69
N LEU A 82 -1.88 -7.12 -6.57
CA LEU A 82 -2.37 -6.64 -5.29
C LEU A 82 -1.55 -5.43 -4.87
N VAL A 83 -2.19 -4.29 -4.62
CA VAL A 83 -1.51 -3.04 -4.30
C VAL A 83 -1.93 -2.54 -2.92
N GLY A 84 -0.99 -2.19 -2.05
CA GLY A 84 -1.30 -1.81 -0.67
C GLY A 84 -0.81 -0.42 -0.31
N LYS A 85 -1.67 0.38 0.34
CA LYS A 85 -1.25 1.62 1.02
C LYS A 85 -0.35 1.24 2.19
N GLY A 86 0.88 1.77 2.22
CA GLY A 86 1.89 1.49 3.24
C GLY A 86 2.38 2.73 3.97
N VAL A 87 1.46 3.56 4.48
CA VAL A 87 1.84 4.71 5.30
C VAL A 87 2.16 4.21 6.70
N THR A 88 3.44 4.06 7.05
CA THR A 88 3.87 3.43 8.31
C THR A 88 3.58 4.30 9.54
N PHE A 89 3.44 5.61 9.32
CA PHE A 89 2.83 6.52 10.28
C PHE A 89 2.25 7.73 9.57
N ASP A 90 1.03 8.12 9.97
CA ASP A 90 0.32 9.26 9.41
C ASP A 90 -0.01 10.32 10.47
N SER A 91 0.78 11.39 10.50
CA SER A 91 0.46 12.57 11.31
C SER A 91 -0.50 13.54 10.61
N GLY A 92 -0.76 13.34 9.32
CA GLY A 92 -1.42 14.27 8.40
C GLY A 92 -0.51 15.29 7.73
N GLY A 93 0.79 15.25 8.00
CA GLY A 93 1.76 16.21 7.44
C GLY A 93 1.50 17.61 7.98
N LEU A 94 1.43 18.62 7.11
CA LEU A 94 1.11 20.00 7.52
C LEU A 94 -0.38 20.22 7.80
N SER A 95 -1.24 19.34 7.30
CA SER A 95 -2.66 19.25 7.66
C SER A 95 -2.81 18.38 8.90
N LEU A 96 -2.11 18.78 9.97
CA LEU A 96 -1.86 17.95 11.14
C LEU A 96 -3.14 17.43 11.78
N LYS A 97 -3.20 16.12 12.02
CA LYS A 97 -4.31 15.48 12.74
C LYS A 97 -4.38 15.99 14.19
N PRO A 98 -5.59 16.10 14.77
CA PRO A 98 -5.73 16.23 16.21
C PRO A 98 -5.11 15.03 16.94
N SER A 99 -4.56 15.25 18.13
CA SER A 99 -3.83 14.21 18.89
C SER A 99 -4.63 12.91 19.08
N GLY A 100 -5.91 13.01 19.43
CA GLY A 100 -6.78 11.83 19.64
C GLY A 100 -7.08 11.03 18.38
N SER A 101 -6.82 11.57 17.18
CA SER A 101 -6.96 10.85 15.91
C SER A 101 -5.62 10.34 15.37
N MET A 102 -4.51 10.66 16.03
CA MET A 102 -3.15 10.34 15.57
C MET A 102 -2.57 9.08 16.24
N GLU A 103 -2.98 8.76 17.46
CA GLU A 103 -2.42 7.64 18.26
C GLU A 103 -2.43 6.30 17.50
N ASP A 104 -3.53 6.02 16.80
CA ASP A 104 -3.71 4.75 16.06
C ASP A 104 -3.13 4.79 14.64
N MET A 105 -2.52 5.89 14.19
CA MET A 105 -2.06 6.05 12.81
C MET A 105 -0.81 5.23 12.45
N LYS A 106 -0.25 4.47 13.40
CA LYS A 106 0.63 3.33 13.07
C LYS A 106 -0.08 2.25 12.23
N THR A 107 -1.41 2.21 12.28
CA THR A 107 -2.22 1.22 11.55
C THR A 107 -2.46 1.59 10.09
N ASP A 108 -1.99 2.76 9.65
CA ASP A 108 -2.30 3.31 8.33
C ASP A 108 -1.55 2.64 7.16
N MET A 109 -0.75 1.63 7.50
CA MET A 109 -0.09 0.69 6.60
C MET A 109 -0.85 -0.64 6.47
N ALA A 110 -2.02 -0.81 7.10
CA ALA A 110 -2.73 -2.09 7.10
C ALA A 110 -3.07 -2.61 5.70
N GLY A 111 -3.29 -1.72 4.73
CA GLY A 111 -3.45 -2.09 3.32
C GLY A 111 -2.24 -2.87 2.78
N SER A 112 -1.03 -2.35 2.99
CA SER A 112 0.21 -3.05 2.68
C SER A 112 0.41 -4.34 3.49
N ALA A 113 0.00 -4.36 4.76
CA ALA A 113 0.09 -5.55 5.62
C ALA A 113 -0.76 -6.71 5.08
N VAL A 114 -1.97 -6.40 4.58
CA VAL A 114 -2.84 -7.38 3.90
C VAL A 114 -2.14 -7.95 2.67
N VAL A 115 -1.60 -7.09 1.79
CA VAL A 115 -0.90 -7.54 0.57
C VAL A 115 0.29 -8.44 0.91
N VAL A 116 1.16 -8.01 1.83
CA VAL A 116 2.32 -8.78 2.28
C VAL A 116 1.89 -10.11 2.94
N GLY A 117 0.84 -10.08 3.74
CA GLY A 117 0.26 -11.27 4.39
C GLY A 117 -0.29 -12.29 3.38
N ILE A 118 -0.91 -11.82 2.29
CA ILE A 118 -1.38 -12.65 1.18
C ILE A 118 -0.19 -13.27 0.45
N MET A 119 0.83 -12.46 0.09
CA MET A 119 2.04 -12.96 -0.57
C MET A 119 2.71 -14.08 0.24
N LYS A 120 2.79 -13.92 1.57
CA LYS A 120 3.29 -14.96 2.48
C LYS A 120 2.48 -16.25 2.38
N ILE A 121 1.14 -16.17 2.39
CA ILE A 121 0.27 -17.36 2.32
C ILE A 121 0.42 -18.07 0.97
N LEU A 122 0.43 -17.31 -0.13
CA LEU A 122 0.57 -17.87 -1.47
C LEU A 122 1.87 -18.67 -1.60
N ALA A 123 2.98 -18.07 -1.18
CA ALA A 123 4.29 -18.70 -1.22
C ALA A 123 4.39 -19.91 -0.29
N SER A 124 3.97 -19.78 0.98
CA SER A 124 3.97 -20.90 1.94
C SER A 124 3.13 -22.10 1.50
N ARG A 125 2.14 -21.90 0.63
CA ARG A 125 1.26 -22.95 0.11
C ARG A 125 1.69 -23.47 -1.26
N ASN A 126 2.78 -22.95 -1.83
CA ASN A 126 3.14 -23.20 -3.23
C ASN A 126 1.94 -22.98 -4.16
N ALA A 127 1.21 -21.88 -3.97
CA ALA A 127 -0.04 -21.64 -4.67
C ALA A 127 0.19 -21.56 -6.19
N ASN A 128 -0.62 -22.30 -6.96
CA ASN A 128 -0.50 -22.40 -8.41
C ASN A 128 -1.12 -21.18 -9.13
N VAL A 129 -0.60 -19.98 -8.84
CA VAL A 129 -1.05 -18.69 -9.38
C VAL A 129 0.14 -17.74 -9.52
N ASN A 130 0.06 -16.80 -10.47
CA ASN A 130 1.03 -15.71 -10.58
C ASN A 130 0.46 -14.45 -9.92
N VAL A 131 1.20 -13.91 -8.95
CA VAL A 131 0.77 -12.72 -8.21
C VAL A 131 1.92 -11.73 -8.07
N ILE A 132 1.61 -10.46 -8.36
CA ILE A 132 2.45 -9.31 -8.06
C ILE A 132 1.85 -8.61 -6.85
N GLY A 133 2.56 -8.56 -5.74
CA GLY A 133 2.27 -7.67 -4.62
C GLY A 133 3.08 -6.40 -4.77
N ALA A 134 2.47 -5.23 -4.63
CA ALA A 134 3.19 -3.94 -4.64
C ALA A 134 2.72 -3.06 -3.49
N ILE A 135 3.64 -2.39 -2.81
CA ILE A 135 3.31 -1.50 -1.68
C ILE A 135 4.17 -0.24 -1.75
N GLY A 136 3.57 0.91 -1.44
CA GLY A 136 4.28 2.17 -1.28
C GLY A 136 4.47 2.47 0.20
N LEU A 137 5.72 2.40 0.68
CA LEU A 137 6.11 2.61 2.06
C LEU A 137 6.59 4.05 2.27
N VAL A 138 5.87 4.80 3.09
CA VAL A 138 6.16 6.21 3.41
C VAL A 138 5.79 6.52 4.85
N GLU A 139 6.29 7.62 5.38
CA GLU A 139 5.72 8.29 6.56
C GLU A 139 5.26 9.68 6.18
N ASN A 140 4.06 10.06 6.63
CA ASN A 140 3.53 11.41 6.43
C ASN A 140 3.77 12.23 7.70
N MET A 141 4.79 13.09 7.67
CA MET A 141 5.30 13.82 8.84
C MET A 141 5.34 15.34 8.59
N PRO A 142 5.02 16.20 9.59
CA PRO A 142 5.30 17.62 9.50
C PRO A 142 6.81 17.86 9.62
N SER A 143 7.35 18.72 8.76
CA SER A 143 8.72 19.23 8.89
C SER A 143 8.90 20.45 7.99
N GLY A 144 10.09 21.06 8.02
CA GLY A 144 10.43 22.17 7.12
C GLY A 144 10.49 21.78 5.64
N SER A 145 10.61 20.48 5.32
CA SER A 145 10.59 19.95 3.96
C SER A 145 9.25 19.34 3.57
N ALA A 146 8.27 19.28 4.48
CA ALA A 146 6.98 18.67 4.21
C ALA A 146 6.25 19.35 3.04
N GLN A 147 5.53 18.53 2.27
CA GLN A 147 4.62 19.03 1.23
C GLN A 147 3.53 19.91 1.84
N ARG A 148 3.16 20.97 1.13
CA ARG A 148 2.24 22.01 1.62
C ARG A 148 0.91 21.95 0.89
N PRO A 149 -0.18 22.34 1.58
CA PRO A 149 -1.39 22.76 0.88
C PRO A 149 -1.07 23.86 -0.16
N GLY A 150 -1.53 23.68 -1.39
CA GLY A 150 -1.25 24.52 -2.56
C GLY A 150 -0.03 24.11 -3.39
N ASP A 151 0.80 23.16 -2.92
CA ASP A 151 1.85 22.59 -3.78
C ASP A 151 1.20 21.81 -4.93
N VAL A 152 1.86 21.79 -6.10
CA VAL A 152 1.43 21.01 -7.26
C VAL A 152 2.50 19.99 -7.60
N VAL A 153 2.14 18.70 -7.61
CA VAL A 153 3.04 17.61 -7.98
C VAL A 153 2.63 16.96 -9.30
N LYS A 154 3.61 16.47 -10.05
CA LYS A 154 3.38 15.68 -11.27
C LYS A 154 3.57 14.20 -10.96
N SER A 155 2.50 13.42 -10.98
CA SER A 155 2.54 11.98 -10.73
C SER A 155 3.29 11.21 -11.83
N LEU A 156 3.57 9.94 -11.57
CA LEU A 156 4.16 9.01 -12.54
C LEU A 156 3.30 8.86 -13.80
N SER A 157 1.98 9.02 -13.67
CA SER A 157 1.06 9.02 -14.82
C SER A 157 1.15 10.29 -15.68
N GLY A 158 1.98 11.27 -15.28
CA GLY A 158 2.13 12.56 -15.92
C GLY A 158 1.03 13.58 -15.58
N LYS A 159 0.06 13.22 -14.75
CA LYS A 159 -1.01 14.13 -14.30
C LYS A 159 -0.47 15.06 -13.21
N THR A 160 -0.93 16.30 -13.20
CA THR A 160 -0.63 17.25 -12.13
C THR A 160 -1.72 17.18 -11.05
N ILE A 161 -1.31 17.23 -9.78
CA ILE A 161 -2.18 17.14 -8.61
C ILE A 161 -1.87 18.34 -7.72
N GLU A 162 -2.85 19.21 -7.51
CA GLU A 162 -2.78 20.24 -6.48
C GLU A 162 -3.12 19.61 -5.13
N ILE A 163 -2.26 19.83 -4.15
CA ILE A 163 -2.40 19.27 -2.82
C ILE A 163 -3.26 20.22 -2.00
N LEU A 164 -4.54 19.90 -1.83
CA LEU A 164 -5.42 20.72 -0.98
C LEU A 164 -5.32 20.34 0.50
N ASN A 165 -5.03 19.07 0.77
CA ASN A 165 -4.93 18.52 2.11
C ASN A 165 -3.85 17.42 2.11
N THR A 166 -2.84 17.57 2.96
CA THR A 166 -1.72 16.62 3.08
C THR A 166 -2.08 15.38 3.89
N ASP A 167 -3.25 15.36 4.54
CA ASP A 167 -3.87 14.21 5.21
C ASP A 167 -4.72 13.36 4.26
N ALA A 168 -4.66 13.68 2.96
CA ALA A 168 -5.20 12.85 1.88
C ALA A 168 -4.05 12.17 1.11
N GLU A 169 -3.06 11.69 1.84
CA GLU A 169 -1.77 11.19 1.35
C GLU A 169 -1.86 9.80 0.72
N GLY A 170 -2.67 8.90 1.26
CA GLY A 170 -2.72 7.50 0.84
C GLY A 170 -3.05 7.33 -0.63
N ARG A 171 -3.92 8.20 -1.17
CA ARG A 171 -4.28 8.18 -2.60
C ARG A 171 -3.14 8.68 -3.51
N LEU A 172 -2.25 9.55 -3.02
CA LEU A 172 -1.07 10.01 -3.76
C LEU A 172 -0.03 8.89 -3.84
N VAL A 173 0.20 8.20 -2.72
CA VAL A 173 1.05 6.99 -2.66
C VAL A 173 0.53 5.95 -3.65
N LEU A 174 -0.76 5.61 -3.57
CA LEU A 174 -1.37 4.62 -4.44
C LEU A 174 -1.36 5.05 -5.91
N ALA A 175 -1.56 6.32 -6.24
CA ALA A 175 -1.58 6.79 -7.63
C ALA A 175 -0.30 6.42 -8.40
N ASP A 176 0.87 6.61 -7.78
CA ASP A 176 2.14 6.27 -8.41
C ASP A 176 2.40 4.76 -8.44
N VAL A 177 2.10 4.04 -7.36
CA VAL A 177 2.31 2.58 -7.29
C VAL A 177 1.39 1.84 -8.26
N LEU A 178 0.10 2.19 -8.30
CA LEU A 178 -0.88 1.60 -9.21
C LEU A 178 -0.48 1.81 -10.67
N TRP A 179 -0.05 3.03 -11.01
CA TRP A 179 0.40 3.34 -12.36
C TRP A 179 1.65 2.56 -12.74
N TYR A 180 2.63 2.47 -11.83
CA TYR A 180 3.84 1.68 -12.05
C TYR A 180 3.51 0.21 -12.32
N VAL A 181 2.65 -0.38 -11.50
CA VAL A 181 2.24 -1.79 -11.64
C VAL A 181 1.48 -2.02 -12.94
N ALA A 182 0.54 -1.13 -13.27
CA ALA A 182 -0.25 -1.22 -14.50
C ALA A 182 0.63 -1.20 -15.75
N ASN A 183 1.59 -0.27 -15.83
CA ASN A 183 2.46 -0.13 -16.99
C ASN A 183 3.54 -1.22 -17.08
N THR A 184 4.07 -1.65 -15.93
CA THR A 184 5.21 -2.60 -15.90
C THR A 184 4.75 -4.04 -16.05
N PHE A 185 3.68 -4.43 -15.35
CA PHE A 185 3.26 -5.83 -15.26
C PHE A 185 1.99 -6.16 -16.04
N LYS A 186 1.19 -5.15 -16.42
CA LYS A 186 -0.04 -5.30 -17.21
C LYS A 186 -0.94 -6.45 -16.70
N PRO A 187 -1.29 -6.45 -15.41
CA PRO A 187 -2.03 -7.55 -14.81
C PRO A 187 -3.45 -7.63 -15.39
N SER A 188 -4.00 -8.84 -15.39
CA SER A 188 -5.39 -9.09 -15.81
C SER A 188 -6.42 -8.55 -14.83
N VAL A 189 -6.06 -8.51 -13.54
CA VAL A 189 -6.85 -7.95 -12.44
C VAL A 189 -5.90 -7.21 -11.51
N MET A 190 -6.32 -6.03 -11.06
CA MET A 190 -5.60 -5.25 -10.05
C MET A 190 -6.57 -4.92 -8.91
N ILE A 191 -6.17 -5.21 -7.68
CA ILE A 191 -6.94 -4.91 -6.47
C ILE A 191 -6.05 -4.08 -5.57
N ASP A 192 -6.51 -2.90 -5.17
CA ASP A 192 -5.85 -2.13 -4.12
C ASP A 192 -6.56 -2.25 -2.77
N VAL A 193 -5.78 -2.19 -1.69
CA VAL A 193 -6.26 -2.27 -0.31
C VAL A 193 -5.67 -1.12 0.48
N ALA A 194 -6.53 -0.35 1.15
CA ALA A 194 -6.10 0.86 1.85
C ALA A 194 -7.01 1.23 3.04
N THR A 195 -6.37 1.67 4.12
CA THR A 195 -6.98 2.45 5.21
C THR A 195 -7.14 3.90 4.75
N LEU A 196 -8.06 4.14 3.82
CA LEU A 196 -8.01 5.38 3.03
C LEU A 196 -8.87 6.52 3.60
N THR A 197 -10.03 6.23 4.18
CA THR A 197 -10.96 7.29 4.60
C THR A 197 -11.71 6.92 5.87
N GLY A 198 -11.90 7.91 6.76
CA GLY A 198 -12.88 7.79 7.84
C GLY A 198 -14.33 7.68 7.33
N ALA A 199 -14.60 8.18 6.12
CA ALA A 199 -15.92 8.11 5.50
C ALA A 199 -16.42 6.68 5.26
N ALA A 200 -15.51 5.74 4.97
CA ALA A 200 -15.87 4.32 4.85
C ALA A 200 -16.45 3.77 6.16
N VAL A 201 -15.85 4.13 7.30
CA VAL A 201 -16.33 3.73 8.63
C VAL A 201 -17.68 4.38 8.95
N VAL A 202 -17.87 5.65 8.59
CA VAL A 202 -19.16 6.33 8.77
C VAL A 202 -20.26 5.65 7.94
N ALA A 203 -19.94 5.20 6.72
CA ALA A 203 -20.91 4.60 5.81
C ALA A 203 -21.25 3.13 6.16
N LEU A 204 -20.24 2.34 6.52
CA LEU A 204 -20.36 0.87 6.62
C LEU A 204 -20.11 0.31 8.03
N GLY A 205 -19.70 1.15 8.98
CA GLY A 205 -19.28 0.74 10.31
C GLY A 205 -17.89 0.10 10.31
N SER A 206 -17.55 -0.58 11.42
CA SER A 206 -16.22 -1.14 11.65
C SER A 206 -16.07 -2.62 11.26
N SER A 207 -17.11 -3.24 10.72
CA SER A 207 -17.15 -4.68 10.42
C SER A 207 -17.06 -5.00 8.92
N PHE A 208 -17.17 -3.98 8.05
CA PHE A 208 -17.17 -4.11 6.60
C PHE A 208 -16.10 -3.19 6.01
N ALA A 209 -15.31 -3.71 5.07
CA ALA A 209 -14.44 -2.87 4.25
C ALA A 209 -15.21 -2.34 3.04
N ALA A 210 -15.03 -1.08 2.67
CA ALA A 210 -15.66 -0.53 1.47
C ALA A 210 -15.08 -1.16 0.21
N LEU A 211 -15.95 -1.70 -0.65
CA LEU A 211 -15.58 -2.25 -1.96
C LEU A 211 -16.05 -1.31 -3.07
N MET A 212 -15.11 -0.90 -3.92
CA MET A 212 -15.39 -0.13 -5.15
C MET A 212 -14.67 -0.82 -6.31
N SER A 213 -15.38 -1.06 -7.40
CA SER A 213 -14.84 -1.71 -8.60
C SER A 213 -15.54 -1.17 -9.85
N ASN A 214 -14.88 -1.33 -10.99
CA ASN A 214 -15.45 -1.10 -12.32
C ASN A 214 -15.91 -2.40 -13.01
N ASP A 215 -15.91 -3.52 -12.29
CA ASP A 215 -16.26 -4.85 -12.79
C ASP A 215 -17.17 -5.56 -11.77
N ASP A 216 -18.43 -5.78 -12.15
CA ASP A 216 -19.46 -6.39 -11.29
C ASP A 216 -19.19 -7.88 -11.02
N ASP A 217 -18.63 -8.61 -11.99
CA ASP A 217 -18.28 -10.04 -11.82
C ASP A 217 -17.17 -10.21 -10.77
N LEU A 218 -16.21 -9.28 -10.74
CA LEU A 218 -15.16 -9.24 -9.72
C LEU A 218 -15.75 -8.90 -8.35
N VAL A 219 -16.70 -7.96 -8.28
CA VAL A 219 -17.40 -7.61 -7.04
C VAL A 219 -18.09 -8.83 -6.45
N ASP A 220 -18.87 -9.56 -7.25
CA ASP A 220 -19.58 -10.75 -6.80
C ASP A 220 -18.64 -11.84 -6.28
N LYS A 221 -17.49 -12.04 -6.95
CA LYS A 221 -16.45 -12.98 -6.51
C LYS A 221 -15.85 -12.57 -5.17
N ILE A 222 -15.56 -11.29 -4.96
CA ILE A 222 -15.01 -10.76 -3.70
C ILE A 222 -16.05 -10.89 -2.58
N ILE A 223 -17.31 -10.50 -2.82
CA ILE A 223 -18.41 -10.65 -1.85
C ILE A 223 -18.60 -12.12 -1.46
N ALA A 224 -18.60 -13.03 -2.43
CA ALA A 224 -18.70 -14.46 -2.14
C ALA A 224 -17.52 -14.97 -1.30
N SER A 225 -16.30 -14.47 -1.55
CA SER A 225 -15.12 -14.80 -0.74
C SER A 225 -15.21 -14.27 0.68
N SER A 226 -15.58 -13.00 0.83
CA SER A 226 -15.73 -12.31 2.12
C SER A 226 -16.69 -13.05 3.07
N LYS A 227 -17.80 -13.58 2.55
CA LYS A 227 -18.80 -14.35 3.32
C LYS A 227 -18.26 -15.68 3.83
N ARG A 228 -17.33 -16.30 3.08
CA ARG A 228 -16.66 -17.56 3.45
C ARG A 228 -15.55 -17.32 4.49
N THR A 229 -14.76 -16.26 4.33
CA THR A 229 -13.64 -15.95 5.23
C THR A 229 -14.09 -15.20 6.49
N LYS A 230 -15.28 -14.59 6.46
CA LYS A 230 -15.79 -13.66 7.49
C LYS A 230 -15.02 -12.35 7.58
N GLU A 231 -14.23 -12.02 6.56
CA GLU A 231 -13.61 -10.71 6.36
C GLU A 231 -14.51 -9.93 5.41
N LEU A 232 -15.57 -9.32 5.95
CA LEU A 232 -16.70 -8.78 5.17
C LEU A 232 -16.33 -7.51 4.39
N VAL A 233 -16.88 -7.41 3.19
CA VAL A 233 -16.88 -6.21 2.34
C VAL A 233 -18.31 -5.77 2.02
#